data_AF-A0A8X7CQ24-F1
#
_entry.id   AF-A0A8X7CQ24-F1
#
_cell.length_a   1.000
_cell.length_b   1.000
_cell.length_c   1.000
_cell.angle_alpha   90.00
_cell.angle_beta   90.00
_cell.angle_gamma   90.00
#
_symmetry.space_group_name_H-M   'P 1'
#
loop_
_entity.id
_entity.type
_entity.pdbx_description
1 polymer ?
#
loop_
_entity_poly.entity_id
_entity_poly.type
_entity_poly.pdbx_seq_one_letter_code
_entity_poly.pdbx_strand_id
1 'polypeptide(L)'
;MQVPEFSQKLFSFSFPVGEGTVFDGNEKADFLAKKGVLFMQKVSCSLSFHSIKNLIKRSIKARALKDICNRVSHKSWWNTILNLRNGPRRRAVTEFLLATGHDCLRSHLYKIKVA
;
A
#
# COMPACT_ATOMS: atom_id res chain seq x y z
N MET A 1 63.21 -24.46 -35.11
CA MET A 1 62.23 -24.17 -34.04
C MET A 1 61.53 -22.87 -34.40
N GLN A 2 60.25 -22.94 -34.73
CA GLN A 2 59.40 -21.78 -35.06
C GLN A 2 58.80 -21.25 -33.75
N VAL A 3 58.98 -19.96 -33.49
CA VAL A 3 58.35 -19.26 -32.36
C VAL A 3 56.94 -18.85 -32.79
N PRO A 4 55.87 -19.12 -32.02
CA PRO A 4 54.55 -18.64 -32.37
C PRO A 4 54.39 -17.18 -31.90
N GLU A 5 54.05 -16.31 -32.85
CA GLU A 5 53.69 -14.91 -32.61
C GLU A 5 52.31 -14.85 -31.94
N PHE A 6 52.30 -14.65 -30.62
CA PHE A 6 51.07 -14.48 -29.84
C PHE A 6 50.65 -13.00 -29.91
N SER A 7 49.73 -12.70 -30.83
CA SER A 7 49.15 -11.36 -30.98
C SER A 7 48.21 -11.06 -29.81
N GLN A 8 48.72 -10.39 -28.77
CA GLN A 8 47.89 -9.86 -27.69
C GLN A 8 47.22 -8.57 -28.19
N LYS A 9 45.91 -8.62 -28.47
CA LYS A 9 45.09 -7.42 -28.60
C LYS A 9 45.03 -6.73 -27.24
N LEU A 10 45.92 -5.76 -27.03
CA LEU A 10 45.89 -4.85 -25.89
C LEU A 10 44.63 -3.98 -26.03
N PHE A 11 43.70 -4.13 -25.10
CA PHE A 11 42.61 -3.17 -24.93
C PHE A 11 43.23 -1.80 -24.66
N SER A 12 42.99 -0.84 -25.54
CA SER A 12 43.39 0.56 -25.34
C SER A 12 42.21 1.34 -24.80
N PHE A 13 42.37 1.96 -23.64
CA PHE A 13 41.38 2.82 -23.03
C PHE A 13 41.76 4.27 -23.29
N SER A 14 40.86 5.03 -23.92
CA SER A 14 41.08 6.45 -24.21
C SER A 14 40.10 7.29 -23.38
N PHE A 15 40.63 8.24 -22.62
CA PHE A 15 39.82 9.25 -21.94
C PHE A 15 39.74 10.49 -22.84
N PRO A 16 38.58 10.78 -23.44
CA PRO A 16 38.44 11.99 -24.25
C PRO A 16 38.51 13.22 -23.35
N VAL A 17 39.60 13.98 -23.47
CA VAL A 17 39.75 15.29 -22.83
C VAL A 17 39.21 16.34 -23.80
N GLY A 18 38.03 16.88 -23.50
CA GLY A 18 37.58 18.21 -23.91
C GLY A 18 37.29 18.46 -25.40
N GLU A 19 36.01 18.77 -25.65
CA GLU A 19 35.49 19.59 -26.76
C GLU A 19 35.56 19.00 -28.19
N GLY A 20 34.43 18.43 -28.62
CA GLY A 20 34.12 18.42 -30.04
C GLY A 20 33.09 17.39 -30.49
N THR A 21 33.37 16.09 -30.36
CA THR A 21 32.66 15.10 -31.20
C THR A 21 32.55 13.68 -30.59
N VAL A 22 32.51 13.56 -29.25
CA VAL A 22 32.37 12.25 -28.55
C VAL A 22 31.22 12.27 -27.52
N PHE A 23 30.14 12.99 -27.80
CA PHE A 23 29.07 13.22 -26.81
C PHE A 23 28.01 12.10 -26.79
N ASP A 24 27.54 11.62 -27.96
CA ASP A 24 26.40 10.68 -28.04
C ASP A 24 26.61 9.36 -27.29
N GLY A 25 27.79 8.76 -27.39
CA GLY A 25 28.08 7.49 -26.73
C GLY A 25 28.18 7.62 -25.21
N ASN A 26 28.81 8.69 -24.74
CA ASN A 26 29.04 8.93 -23.32
C ASN A 26 27.74 9.41 -22.62
N GLU A 27 26.94 10.22 -23.31
CA GLU A 27 25.63 10.65 -22.83
C GLU A 27 24.65 9.46 -22.75
N LYS A 28 24.71 8.54 -23.71
CA LYS A 28 23.92 7.29 -23.64
C LYS A 28 24.39 6.39 -22.50
N ALA A 29 25.70 6.29 -22.26
CA ALA A 29 26.25 5.56 -21.12
C ALA A 29 25.84 6.20 -19.79
N ASP A 30 25.89 7.53 -19.67
CA ASP A 30 25.46 8.28 -18.48
C ASP A 30 23.94 8.15 -18.25
N PHE A 31 23.12 8.22 -19.31
CA PHE A 31 21.68 7.96 -19.23
C PHE A 31 21.38 6.55 -18.72
N LEU A 32 22.10 5.53 -19.24
CA LEU A 32 21.94 4.15 -18.80
C LEU A 32 22.39 3.96 -17.34
N ALA A 33 23.50 4.59 -16.95
CA ALA A 33 24.00 4.57 -15.58
C ALA A 33 22.99 5.22 -14.61
N LYS A 34 22.48 6.42 -14.93
CA LYS A 34 21.44 7.13 -14.14
C LYS A 34 20.17 6.30 -14.01
N LYS A 35 19.72 5.66 -15.10
CA LYS A 35 18.54 4.78 -15.10
C LYS A 35 18.76 3.54 -14.21
N GLY A 36 19.95 2.96 -14.21
CA GLY A 36 20.34 1.86 -13.33
C GLY A 36 20.37 2.25 -11.85
N VAL A 37 20.94 3.42 -11.53
CA VAL A 37 21.03 3.96 -10.15
C VAL A 37 19.63 4.18 -9.56
N LEU A 38 18.70 4.78 -10.30
CA LEU A 38 17.32 5.00 -9.83
C LEU A 38 16.59 3.68 -9.56
N PHE A 39 16.87 2.64 -10.36
CA PHE A 39 16.29 1.32 -10.16
C PHE A 39 16.82 0.69 -8.86
N MET A 40 18.13 0.75 -8.62
CA MET A 40 18.75 0.23 -7.40
C MET A 40 18.33 0.99 -6.14
N GLN A 41 18.21 2.32 -6.23
CA GLN A 41 17.79 3.16 -5.10
C GLN A 41 16.37 2.80 -4.62
N LYS A 42 15.49 2.38 -5.54
CA LYS A 42 14.14 1.91 -5.22
C LYS A 42 14.14 0.57 -4.47
N VAL A 43 15.14 -0.28 -4.68
CA VAL A 43 15.30 -1.56 -3.97
C VAL A 43 15.88 -1.35 -2.56
N SER A 44 16.72 -0.32 -2.37
CA SER A 44 17.34 0.00 -1.07
C SER A 44 16.45 0.68 -0.05
N CYS A 45 15.23 1.10 -0.41
CA CYS A 45 14.21 1.51 0.56
C CYS A 45 13.62 0.26 1.24
N SER A 46 14.44 -0.42 2.02
CA SER A 46 14.02 -1.48 2.95
C SER A 46 13.02 -0.87 3.93
N LEU A 47 11.73 -1.09 3.66
CA LEU A 47 10.67 -0.74 4.59
C LEU A 47 10.94 -1.46 5.91
N SER A 48 10.93 -0.72 7.02
CA SER A 48 11.10 -1.34 8.34
C SER A 48 10.05 -2.44 8.54
N PHE A 49 10.39 -3.48 9.30
CA PHE A 49 9.44 -4.53 9.67
C PHE A 49 8.13 -3.96 10.22
N HIS A 50 8.21 -2.89 11.02
CA HIS A 50 7.05 -2.22 11.58
C HIS A 50 6.15 -1.58 10.51
N SER A 51 6.75 -0.98 9.47
CA SER A 51 6.03 -0.38 8.35
C SER A 51 5.30 -1.44 7.52
N ILE A 52 5.98 -2.54 7.18
CA ILE A 52 5.39 -3.68 6.45
C ILE A 52 4.25 -4.31 7.27
N LYS A 53 4.47 -4.55 8.57
CA LYS A 53 3.45 -5.07 9.48
C LYS A 53 2.22 -4.16 9.53
N ASN A 54 2.41 -2.85 9.60
CA ASN A 54 1.31 -1.90 9.61
C ASN A 54 0.58 -1.86 8.27
N LEU A 55 1.29 -1.95 7.15
CA LEU A 55 0.69 -2.04 5.82
C LEU A 55 -0.22 -3.26 5.70
N ILE A 56 0.26 -4.43 6.13
CA ILE A 56 -0.52 -5.68 6.12
C ILE A 56 -1.75 -5.56 7.03
N LYS A 57 -1.59 -5.03 8.26
CA LYS A 57 -2.72 -4.83 9.17
C LYS A 57 -3.78 -3.91 8.57
N ARG A 58 -3.36 -2.82 7.91
CA ARG A 58 -4.27 -1.86 7.27
C ARG A 58 -4.98 -2.48 6.08
N SER A 59 -4.27 -3.24 5.24
CA SER A 59 -4.88 -3.88 4.05
C SER A 59 -5.92 -4.93 4.44
N ILE A 60 -5.63 -5.76 5.46
CA ILE A 60 -6.60 -6.74 5.98
C ILE A 60 -7.83 -6.03 6.55
N LYS A 61 -7.64 -5.00 7.39
CA LYS A 61 -8.75 -4.22 7.95
C LYS A 61 -9.59 -3.56 6.86
N ALA A 62 -8.96 -2.94 5.87
CA ALA A 62 -9.65 -2.29 4.78
C ALA A 62 -10.49 -3.28 3.96
N ARG A 63 -9.95 -4.48 3.68
CA ARG A 63 -10.69 -5.54 2.99
C ARG A 63 -11.89 -6.02 3.80
N ALA A 64 -11.69 -6.32 5.09
CA ALA A 64 -12.77 -6.76 5.96
C ALA A 64 -13.89 -5.71 6.08
N LEU A 65 -13.53 -4.42 6.20
CA LEU A 65 -14.50 -3.33 6.21
C LEU A 65 -15.25 -3.22 4.89
N LYS A 66 -14.55 -3.31 3.75
CA LYS A 66 -15.18 -3.28 2.42
C LYS A 66 -16.17 -4.43 2.25
N ASP A 67 -15.80 -5.64 2.66
CA ASP A 67 -16.67 -6.81 2.58
C ASP A 67 -17.91 -6.65 3.48
N ILE A 68 -17.73 -6.14 4.70
CA ILE A 68 -18.87 -5.82 5.59
C ILE A 68 -19.78 -4.80 4.91
N CYS A 69 -19.25 -3.66 4.46
CA CYS A 69 -20.01 -2.61 3.79
C CYS A 69 -20.79 -3.16 2.58
N ASN A 70 -20.17 -3.98 1.74
CA ASN A 70 -20.82 -4.61 0.60
C ASN A 70 -21.99 -5.53 1.03
N ARG A 71 -21.83 -6.25 2.14
CA ARG A 71 -22.87 -7.15 2.66
C ARG A 71 -24.02 -6.41 3.34
N VAL A 72 -23.78 -5.21 3.87
CA VAL A 72 -24.81 -4.45 4.59
C VAL A 72 -25.38 -3.27 3.80
N SER A 73 -24.81 -2.94 2.64
CA SER A 73 -25.22 -1.80 1.80
C SER A 73 -26.69 -1.83 1.38
N HIS A 74 -27.27 -3.03 1.23
CA HIS A 74 -28.67 -3.23 0.84
C HIS A 74 -29.65 -3.19 2.04
N LYS A 75 -29.16 -3.01 3.27
CA LYS A 75 -30.03 -3.00 4.46
C LYS A 75 -30.71 -1.63 4.60
N SER A 76 -31.99 -1.63 4.91
CA SER A 76 -32.79 -0.40 5.11
C SER A 76 -32.22 0.52 6.18
N TRP A 77 -31.61 -0.06 7.22
CA TRP A 77 -30.99 0.68 8.33
C TRP A 77 -29.60 1.24 8.00
N TRP A 78 -28.99 0.90 6.85
CA TRP A 78 -27.62 1.30 6.53
C TRP A 78 -27.45 2.82 6.48
N ASN A 79 -28.35 3.52 5.79
CA ASN A 79 -28.34 4.98 5.72
C ASN A 79 -28.56 5.62 7.09
N THR A 80 -29.37 5.00 7.94
CA THR A 80 -29.57 5.46 9.32
C THR A 80 -28.26 5.41 10.10
N ILE A 81 -27.47 4.34 9.96
CA ILE A 81 -26.17 4.19 10.62
C ILE A 81 -25.10 5.11 10.08
N LEU A 82 -25.06 5.37 8.77
CA LEU A 82 -24.10 6.32 8.22
C LEU A 82 -24.28 7.73 8.82
N ASN A 83 -25.49 8.06 9.23
CA ASN A 83 -25.83 9.32 9.89
C ASN A 83 -25.67 9.26 11.42
N LEU A 84 -25.31 8.11 12.01
CA LEU A 84 -25.06 8.03 13.46
C LEU A 84 -23.85 8.89 13.82
N ARG A 85 -24.02 9.72 14.85
CA ARG A 85 -22.98 10.63 15.31
C ARG A 85 -21.85 9.81 15.94
N ASN A 86 -20.61 10.08 15.55
CA ASN A 86 -19.45 9.51 16.25
C ASN A 86 -19.50 9.94 17.72
N GLY A 87 -19.70 8.97 18.60
CA GLY A 87 -19.94 9.17 20.02
C GLY A 87 -19.43 7.99 20.86
N PRO A 88 -19.61 8.04 22.18
CA PRO A 88 -19.20 6.95 23.05
C PRO A 88 -19.90 5.66 22.63
N ARG A 89 -19.15 4.54 22.61
CA ARG A 89 -19.61 3.21 22.15
C ARG A 89 -21.00 2.86 22.66
N ARG A 90 -21.30 3.15 23.94
CA ARG A 90 -22.60 2.86 24.55
C ARG A 90 -23.76 3.54 23.80
N ARG A 91 -23.62 4.81 23.44
CA ARG A 91 -24.68 5.57 22.72
C ARG A 91 -24.84 5.04 21.29
N ALA A 92 -23.74 4.86 20.57
CA ALA A 92 -23.77 4.33 19.21
C ALA A 92 -24.42 2.94 19.13
N VAL A 93 -24.14 2.07 20.12
CA VAL A 93 -24.77 0.73 20.20
C VAL A 93 -26.28 0.84 20.46
N THR A 94 -26.71 1.70 21.38
CA THR A 94 -28.15 1.91 21.64
C THR A 94 -28.86 2.47 20.41
N GLU A 95 -28.30 3.47 19.75
CA GLU A 95 -28.85 4.07 18.53
C GLU A 95 -28.92 3.05 17.38
N PHE A 96 -27.89 2.20 17.22
CA PHE A 96 -27.89 1.10 16.25
C PHE A 96 -28.99 0.08 16.52
N LEU A 97 -29.14 -0.35 17.78
CA LEU A 97 -30.18 -1.32 18.17
C LEU A 97 -31.58 -0.77 17.92
N LEU A 98 -31.81 0.50 18.26
CA LEU A 98 -33.08 1.18 17.97
C LEU A 98 -33.33 1.30 16.46
N ALA A 99 -32.32 1.72 15.68
CA ALA A 99 -32.42 1.84 14.22
C ALA A 99 -32.69 0.50 13.52
N THR A 100 -32.23 -0.61 14.11
CA THR A 100 -32.45 -1.97 13.60
C THR A 100 -33.70 -2.63 14.17
N GLY A 101 -34.50 -1.92 14.98
CA GLY A 101 -35.73 -2.45 15.60
C GLY A 101 -35.48 -3.50 16.68
N HIS A 102 -34.24 -3.65 17.15
CA HIS A 102 -33.86 -4.55 18.23
C HIS A 102 -34.01 -3.85 19.58
N ASP A 103 -35.22 -3.37 19.87
CA ASP A 103 -35.52 -2.79 21.17
C ASP A 103 -35.65 -3.89 22.23
N CYS A 104 -34.56 -4.10 22.97
CA CYS A 104 -34.51 -5.05 24.07
C CYS A 104 -35.32 -4.59 25.29
N LEU A 105 -35.72 -3.31 25.37
CA LEU A 105 -36.54 -2.79 26.47
C LEU A 105 -37.90 -3.47 26.48
N ARG A 106 -38.59 -3.53 25.33
CA ARG A 106 -39.90 -4.20 25.23
C ARG A 106 -39.84 -5.66 25.67
N SER A 107 -38.83 -6.39 25.21
CA SER A 107 -38.62 -7.80 25.60
C SER A 107 -38.28 -7.95 27.08
N HIS A 108 -37.55 -6.99 27.66
CA HIS A 108 -37.20 -6.98 29.07
C HIS A 108 -38.43 -6.67 29.95
N LEU A 109 -39.21 -5.65 29.61
CA LEU A 109 -40.44 -5.26 30.31
C LEU A 109 -41.47 -6.39 30.33
N TYR A 110 -41.63 -7.10 29.21
CA TYR A 110 -42.47 -8.30 29.13
C TYR A 110 -42.02 -9.38 30.11
N LYS A 111 -40.70 -9.63 30.22
CA LYS A 111 -40.16 -10.64 31.15
C LYS A 111 -40.39 -10.28 32.62
N ILE A 112 -40.33 -9.00 32.97
CA ILE A 112 -40.56 -8.53 34.36
C ILE A 112 -42.04 -8.24 34.65
N LYS A 113 -42.96 -8.52 33.70
CA LYS A 113 -44.42 -8.34 33.82
C LYS A 113 -44.83 -6.91 34.16
N VAL A 114 -44.10 -5.93 33.64
CA VAL A 114 -44.40 -4.50 33.83
C VAL A 114 -45.13 -3.91 32.61
N ALA A 115 -45.18 -4.64 31.49
CA ALA A 115 -45.83 -4.26 30.24
C ALA A 115 -46.76 -5.35 29.71
#